data_AF-A0A661EEQ9-F1
#
_entry.id   AF-A0A661EEQ9-F1
#
_cell.length_a   1.000
_cell.length_b   1.000
_cell.length_c   1.000
_cell.angle_alpha   90.00
_cell.angle_beta   90.00
_cell.angle_gamma   90.00
#
_symmetry.space_group_name_H-M   'P 1'
#
loop_
_entity.id
_entity.type
_entity.pdbx_description
1 polymer ?
#
loop_
_entity_poly.entity_id
_entity_poly.type
_entity_poly.pdbx_seq_one_letter_code
_entity_poly.pdbx_strand_id
1 'polypeptide(L)'
;MSDIIITNIITAGASIVVALIVAYFAYAGNKEKNKLKVITKRSRIYLEEIKIFYELEKEYIKAIQNLNSNKDKKRRGAKSIKQEMRDKLTYKPTFTTNQINKTLRTFDRYI
;
A
#
# COMPACT_ATOMS: atom_id res chain seq x y z
N MET A 1 -41.09 26.65 -44.58
CA MET A 1 -40.29 25.40 -44.60
C MET A 1 -38.86 25.61 -44.10
N SER A 2 -38.23 26.76 -44.37
CA SER A 2 -36.85 27.07 -43.96
C SER A 2 -36.62 27.17 -42.44
N ASP A 3 -37.59 27.68 -41.66
CA ASP A 3 -37.44 27.84 -40.19
C ASP A 3 -37.36 26.51 -39.43
N ILE A 4 -38.04 25.47 -39.94
CA ILE A 4 -38.04 24.12 -39.34
C ILE A 4 -36.67 23.46 -39.53
N ILE A 5 -36.01 23.68 -40.66
CA ILE A 5 -34.67 23.15 -40.96
C ILE A 5 -33.63 23.78 -40.03
N ILE A 6 -33.68 25.11 -39.88
CA ILE A 6 -32.75 25.85 -39.00
C ILE A 6 -32.95 25.42 -37.54
N THR A 7 -34.20 25.28 -37.08
CA THR A 7 -34.50 24.85 -35.70
C THR A 7 -34.01 23.43 -35.42
N ASN A 8 -34.16 22.51 -36.37
CA ASN A 8 -33.66 21.13 -36.24
C ASN A 8 -32.13 21.06 -36.21
N ILE A 9 -31.44 21.89 -36.99
CA ILE A 9 -29.97 21.98 -36.98
C ILE A 9 -29.47 22.51 -35.63
N ILE A 10 -30.10 23.57 -35.10
CA ILE A 10 -29.75 24.14 -33.80
C ILE A 10 -29.97 23.11 -32.68
N THR A 11 -31.11 22.40 -32.71
CA THR A 11 -31.45 21.38 -31.71
C THR A 11 -30.50 20.18 -31.77
N ALA A 12 -30.11 19.73 -32.97
CA ALA A 12 -29.12 18.67 -33.14
C ALA A 12 -27.74 19.10 -32.65
N GLY A 13 -27.33 20.34 -32.94
CA GLY A 13 -26.07 20.92 -32.44
C GLY A 13 -26.01 20.97 -30.91
N ALA A 14 -27.08 21.46 -30.27
CA ALA A 14 -27.19 21.47 -28.81
C ALA A 14 -27.12 20.06 -28.21
N SER A 15 -27.78 19.08 -28.83
CA SER A 15 -27.77 17.69 -28.39
C SER A 15 -26.38 17.05 -28.44
N ILE A 16 -25.59 17.35 -29.49
CA ILE A 16 -24.20 16.89 -29.62
C ILE A 16 -23.32 17.48 -28.52
N VAL A 17 -23.47 18.79 -28.24
CA VAL A 17 -22.69 19.46 -27.18
C VAL A 17 -23.00 18.85 -25.81
N VAL A 18 -24.27 18.61 -25.49
CA VAL A 18 -24.66 17.95 -24.24
C VAL A 18 -24.07 16.54 -24.15
N ALA A 19 -24.13 15.76 -25.23
CA ALA A 19 -23.56 14.40 -25.26
C ALA A 19 -22.04 14.41 -25.02
N LEU A 20 -21.31 15.37 -25.59
CA LEU A 20 -19.87 15.52 -25.38
C LEU A 20 -19.53 15.89 -23.93
N ILE A 21 -20.31 16.77 -23.31
CA ILE A 21 -20.14 17.15 -21.90
C ILE A 21 -20.37 15.93 -20.99
N VAL A 22 -21.45 15.17 -21.21
CA VAL A 22 -21.73 13.96 -20.44
C VAL A 22 -20.62 12.92 -20.61
N ALA A 23 -20.15 12.70 -21.85
CA ALA A 23 -19.05 11.79 -22.12
C ALA A 23 -17.76 12.20 -21.41
N TYR A 24 -17.45 13.50 -21.38
CA TYR A 24 -16.30 14.04 -20.66
C TYR A 24 -16.38 13.78 -19.15
N PHE A 25 -17.52 14.09 -18.51
CA PHE A 25 -17.70 13.84 -17.08
C PHE A 25 -17.70 12.34 -16.74
N ALA A 26 -18.30 11.50 -17.59
CA ALA A 26 -18.26 10.05 -17.43
C ALA A 26 -16.82 9.49 -17.52
N TYR A 27 -16.02 9.99 -18.48
CA TYR A 27 -14.62 9.62 -18.63
C TYR A 27 -13.78 10.08 -17.42
N ALA A 28 -13.95 11.33 -16.97
CA ALA A 28 -13.28 11.86 -15.80
C ALA A 28 -13.62 11.05 -14.53
N GLY A 29 -14.90 10.76 -14.30
CA GLY A 29 -15.37 9.95 -13.18
C GLY A 29 -14.84 8.51 -13.22
N ASN A 30 -14.76 7.88 -14.40
CA ASN A 30 -14.17 6.55 -14.54
C ASN A 30 -12.66 6.55 -14.28
N LYS A 31 -11.95 7.58 -14.72
CA LYS A 31 -10.52 7.76 -14.43
C LYS A 31 -10.27 7.87 -12.92
N GLU A 32 -11.09 8.64 -12.21
CA GLU A 32 -11.01 8.74 -10.75
C GLU A 32 -11.36 7.43 -10.05
N LYS A 33 -12.45 6.75 -10.44
CA LYS A 33 -12.81 5.42 -9.91
C LYS A 33 -11.67 4.41 -10.07
N ASN A 34 -10.97 4.43 -11.20
CA ASN A 34 -9.83 3.55 -11.44
C ASN A 34 -8.63 3.91 -10.54
N LYS A 35 -8.33 5.22 -10.36
CA LYS A 35 -7.32 5.66 -9.40
C LYS A 35 -7.65 5.21 -7.98
N LEU A 36 -8.89 5.41 -7.54
CA LEU A 36 -9.38 4.95 -6.24
C LEU A 36 -9.23 3.44 -6.07
N LYS A 37 -9.61 2.63 -7.07
CA LYS A 37 -9.41 1.17 -7.03
C LYS A 37 -7.94 0.78 -6.87
N VAL A 38 -7.02 1.46 -7.57
CA VAL A 38 -5.57 1.22 -7.45
C VAL A 38 -5.07 1.60 -6.06
N ILE A 39 -5.47 2.76 -5.54
CA ILE A 39 -5.12 3.21 -4.19
C ILE A 39 -5.64 2.20 -3.16
N THR A 40 -6.91 1.81 -3.21
CA THR A 40 -7.48 0.85 -2.26
C THR A 40 -6.78 -0.50 -2.30
N LYS A 41 -6.41 -1.01 -3.49
CA LYS A 41 -5.61 -2.24 -3.62
C LYS A 41 -4.23 -2.08 -2.98
N ARG A 42 -3.53 -0.97 -3.24
CA ARG A 42 -2.23 -0.69 -2.63
C ARG A 42 -2.34 -0.52 -1.11
N SER A 43 -3.35 0.17 -0.61
CA SER A 43 -3.58 0.35 0.83
C SER A 43 -3.85 -0.96 1.56
N ARG A 44 -4.57 -1.92 0.94
CA ARG A 44 -4.74 -3.26 1.51
C ARG A 44 -3.41 -4.01 1.62
N ILE A 45 -2.58 -3.94 0.58
CA ILE A 45 -1.23 -4.53 0.60
C ILE A 45 -0.40 -3.92 1.73
N TYR A 46 -0.38 -2.58 1.86
CA TYR A 46 0.32 -1.90 2.95
C TYR A 46 -0.20 -2.27 4.34
N LEU A 47 -1.51 -2.45 4.52
CA LEU A 47 -2.08 -2.88 5.81
C LEU A 47 -1.67 -4.31 6.19
N GLU A 48 -1.66 -5.23 5.22
CA GLU A 48 -1.18 -6.60 5.45
C GLU A 48 0.31 -6.62 5.78
N GLU A 49 1.12 -5.79 5.11
CA GLU A 49 2.54 -5.60 5.42
C GLU A 49 2.76 -5.11 6.86
N ILE A 50 2.01 -4.09 7.29
CA ILE A 50 2.11 -3.54 8.66
C ILE A 50 1.71 -4.61 9.69
N LYS A 51 0.69 -5.43 9.40
CA LYS A 51 0.27 -6.50 10.30
C LYS A 51 1.37 -7.56 10.45
N ILE A 52 1.96 -8.02 9.34
CA ILE A 52 3.08 -8.98 9.34
C ILE A 52 4.27 -8.40 10.12
N PHE A 53 4.57 -7.12 9.91
CA PHE A 53 5.63 -6.42 10.64
C PHE A 53 5.40 -6.46 12.14
N TYR A 54 4.20 -6.10 12.59
CA TYR A 54 3.83 -6.07 14.01
C TYR A 54 3.87 -7.47 14.66
N GLU A 55 3.42 -8.49 13.93
CA GLU A 55 3.44 -9.88 14.42
C GLU A 55 4.87 -10.39 14.59
N LEU A 56 5.74 -10.16 13.61
CA LEU A 56 7.15 -10.54 13.70
C LEU A 56 7.87 -9.79 14.82
N GLU A 57 7.68 -8.47 14.92
CA GLU A 57 8.27 -7.67 15.99
C GLU A 57 7.86 -8.20 17.38
N LYS A 58 6.58 -8.54 17.56
CA LYS A 58 6.07 -9.10 18.83
C LYS A 58 6.66 -10.48 19.14
N GLU A 59 6.76 -11.37 18.16
CA GLU A 59 7.37 -12.70 18.30
C GLU A 59 8.84 -12.57 18.73
N TYR A 60 9.57 -11.66 18.09
CA TYR A 60 11.00 -11.51 18.31
C TYR A 60 11.35 -10.75 19.59
N ILE A 61 10.56 -9.76 20.02
CA ILE A 61 10.71 -9.14 21.34
C ILE A 61 10.51 -10.19 22.45
N LYS A 62 9.49 -11.05 22.33
CA LYS A 62 9.28 -12.16 23.28
C LYS A 62 10.45 -13.14 23.29
N ALA A 63 11.00 -13.48 22.11
CA ALA A 63 12.16 -14.35 22.00
C ALA A 63 13.39 -13.77 22.73
N ILE A 64 13.65 -12.45 22.62
CA ILE A 64 14.71 -11.78 23.37
C ILE A 64 14.42 -11.77 24.88
N GLN A 65 13.19 -11.47 25.28
CA GLN A 65 12.81 -11.45 26.71
C GLN A 65 12.99 -12.82 27.36
N ASN A 66 12.79 -13.90 26.61
CA ASN A 66 13.01 -15.28 27.07
C ASN A 66 14.48 -15.72 27.10
N LEU A 67 15.44 -14.93 26.57
CA LEU A 67 16.86 -15.24 26.67
C LEU A 67 17.37 -14.97 28.11
N ASN A 68 17.37 -16.00 28.94
CA ASN A 68 17.81 -15.93 30.34
C ASN A 68 19.32 -15.66 30.52
N SER A 69 19.61 -14.55 31.23
CA SER A 69 20.69 -14.28 32.20
C SER A 69 22.15 -14.75 31.95
N ASN A 70 22.65 -14.71 30.72
CA ASN A 70 24.10 -14.56 30.50
C ASN A 70 24.32 -13.55 29.36
N LYS A 71 25.07 -12.47 29.62
CA LYS A 71 25.28 -11.35 28.69
C LYS A 71 25.76 -11.80 27.30
N ASP A 72 26.63 -12.80 27.24
CA ASP A 72 27.18 -13.33 25.99
C ASP A 72 26.25 -14.30 25.27
N LYS A 73 25.45 -15.08 26.01
CA LYS A 73 24.41 -15.93 25.43
C LYS A 73 23.23 -15.08 24.91
N LYS A 74 22.86 -14.03 25.64
CA LYS A 74 21.85 -13.06 25.23
C LYS A 74 22.27 -12.31 23.97
N ARG A 75 23.52 -11.83 23.88
CA ARG A 75 24.06 -11.19 22.66
C ARG A 75 24.10 -12.12 21.45
N ARG A 76 24.57 -13.38 21.61
CA ARG A 76 24.60 -14.35 20.52
C ARG A 76 23.20 -14.75 20.06
N GLY A 77 22.28 -15.00 20.99
CA GLY A 77 20.87 -15.29 20.68
C GLY A 77 20.20 -14.13 19.96
N ALA A 78 20.35 -12.90 20.46
CA ALA A 78 19.80 -11.71 19.84
C ALA A 78 20.32 -11.47 18.41
N LYS A 79 21.60 -11.75 18.14
CA LYS A 79 22.18 -11.68 16.79
C LYS A 79 21.57 -12.72 15.84
N SER A 80 21.37 -13.95 16.30
CA SER A 80 20.71 -15.00 15.52
C SER A 80 19.27 -14.65 15.19
N ILE A 81 18.53 -14.13 16.19
CA ILE A 81 17.15 -13.68 16.03
C ILE A 81 17.05 -12.52 15.03
N LYS A 82 17.98 -11.55 15.10
CA LYS A 82 18.05 -10.43 14.14
C LYS A 82 18.24 -10.92 12.71
N GLN A 83 19.08 -11.93 12.52
CA GLN A 83 19.35 -12.51 11.21
C GLN A 83 18.12 -13.25 10.68
N GLU A 84 17.47 -14.07 11.51
CA GLU A 84 16.25 -14.78 11.14
C GLU A 84 15.12 -13.80 10.76
N MET A 85 14.99 -12.69 11.49
CA MET A 85 14.06 -11.62 11.17
C MET A 85 14.38 -10.98 9.82
N ARG A 86 15.66 -10.69 9.55
CA ARG A 86 16.12 -10.18 8.25
C ARG A 86 15.78 -11.16 7.13
N ASP A 87 16.04 -12.44 7.31
CA ASP A 87 15.81 -13.47 6.29
C ASP A 87 14.30 -13.59 6.00
N LYS A 88 13.46 -13.72 7.03
CA LYS A 88 11.99 -13.75 6.88
C LYS A 88 11.42 -12.50 6.19
N LEU A 89 11.98 -11.32 6.47
CA LEU A 89 11.56 -10.08 5.82
C LEU A 89 12.10 -9.96 4.37
N THR A 90 13.28 -10.49 4.08
CA THR A 90 13.91 -10.45 2.75
C THR A 90 13.15 -11.31 1.73
N TYR A 91 12.63 -12.47 2.17
CA TYR A 91 11.83 -13.34 1.30
C TYR A 91 10.38 -12.87 1.12
N LYS A 92 9.98 -11.74 1.73
CA LYS A 92 8.67 -11.13 1.45
C LYS A 92 8.83 -10.08 0.35
N PRO A 93 8.26 -10.30 -0.85
CA PRO A 93 8.48 -9.46 -2.03
C PRO A 93 7.95 -8.03 -1.89
N THR A 94 7.16 -7.77 -0.85
CA THR A 94 6.57 -6.48 -0.51
C THR A 94 7.46 -5.58 0.33
N PHE A 95 8.50 -6.12 0.99
CA PHE A 95 9.37 -5.33 1.86
C PHE A 95 10.56 -4.76 1.09
N THR A 96 10.67 -3.44 1.09
CA THR A 96 11.87 -2.75 0.60
C THR A 96 13.01 -2.87 1.61
N THR A 97 14.25 -2.84 1.13
CA THR A 97 15.45 -2.85 1.99
C THR A 97 15.42 -1.75 3.06
N ASN A 98 14.83 -0.60 2.76
CA ASN A 98 14.66 0.50 3.70
C ASN A 98 13.70 0.16 4.85
N GLN A 99 12.57 -0.49 4.55
CA GLN A 99 11.64 -0.96 5.58
C GLN A 99 12.32 -1.99 6.48
N ILE A 100 13.02 -2.98 5.91
CA ILE A 100 13.77 -4.00 6.65
C ILE A 100 14.79 -3.35 7.60
N ASN A 101 15.60 -2.42 7.09
CA ASN A 101 16.61 -1.73 7.90
C ASN A 101 15.98 -0.91 9.04
N LYS A 102 14.82 -0.29 8.80
CA LYS A 102 14.07 0.41 9.85
C LYS A 102 13.59 -0.56 10.93
N THR A 103 13.05 -1.71 10.54
CA THR A 103 12.65 -2.77 11.48
C THR A 103 13.80 -3.24 12.36
N LEU A 104 14.94 -3.54 11.73
CA LEU A 104 16.11 -4.05 12.42
C LEU A 104 16.72 -3.01 13.38
N ARG A 105 16.57 -1.71 13.10
CA ARG A 105 16.95 -0.63 14.03
C ARG A 105 16.02 -0.53 15.23
N THR A 106 14.72 -0.74 15.04
CA THR A 106 13.77 -0.80 16.16
C THR A 106 14.09 -2.00 17.04
N PHE A 107 14.41 -3.15 16.44
CA PHE A 107 14.86 -4.36 17.13
C PHE A 107 16.12 -4.11 17.99
N ASP A 108 17.11 -3.36 17.48
CA ASP A 108 18.31 -2.98 18.24
C ASP A 108 18.01 -2.16 19.51
N ARG A 109 16.85 -1.49 19.60
CA ARG A 109 16.46 -0.74 20.82
C ARG A 109 16.01 -1.62 21.97
N TYR A 110 15.69 -2.89 21.71
CA TYR A 110 15.15 -3.83 22.70
C TYR A 110 16.21 -4.80 23.26
N ILE A 111 17.45 -4.76 22.77
CA ILE A 111 18.57 -5.64 23.15
C ILE A 111 19.51 -4.90 24.11
#